data_AF-A0A1Q6VFB7-F1
#
_entry.id   AF-A0A1Q6VFB7-F1
#
_cell.length_a   1.000
_cell.length_b   1.000
_cell.length_c   1.000
_cell.angle_alpha   90.00
_cell.angle_beta   90.00
_cell.angle_gamma   90.00
#
_symmetry.space_group_name_H-M   'P 1'
#
loop_
_entity.id
_entity.type
_entity.pdbx_description
1 polymer ?
#
loop_
_entity_poly.entity_id
_entity_poly.type
_entity_poly.pdbx_seq_one_letter_code
_entity_poly.pdbx_strand_id
1 'polypeptide(L)'
;MNPDLVVRDAEGKPYSVRYDQVNAMLLNEFLKTHSKMEEQEATIAHLKQELQATATHQQKQIKALTTGLQKVSAELETTKPAPQTVLNNH
;
A
#
# COMPACT_ATOMS: atom_id res chain seq x y z
N MET A 1 -32.72 0.55 -3.29
CA MET A 1 -34.02 -0.07 -2.90
C MET A 1 -34.97 0.06 -4.07
N ASN A 2 -35.42 -1.05 -4.68
CA ASN A 2 -36.38 -0.99 -5.80
C ASN A 2 -37.82 -0.82 -5.24
N PRO A 3 -38.54 0.28 -5.57
CA PRO A 3 -39.92 0.51 -5.13
C PRO A 3 -40.91 -0.56 -5.58
N ASP A 4 -40.61 -1.30 -6.66
CA ASP A 4 -41.47 -2.35 -7.22
C ASP A 4 -41.56 -3.61 -6.35
N LEU A 5 -40.70 -3.71 -5.34
CA LEU A 5 -40.70 -4.81 -4.37
C LEU A 5 -41.80 -4.66 -3.31
N VAL A 6 -42.46 -3.51 -3.26
CA VAL A 6 -43.49 -3.16 -2.29
C VAL A 6 -44.87 -3.52 -2.84
N VAL A 7 -45.54 -4.47 -2.19
CA VAL A 7 -46.93 -4.81 -2.46
C VAL A 7 -47.82 -3.77 -1.78
N ARG A 8 -48.73 -3.18 -2.56
CA ARG A 8 -49.66 -2.13 -2.11
C ARG A 8 -51.09 -2.65 -2.04
N ASP A 9 -51.86 -2.13 -1.11
CA ASP A 9 -53.29 -2.45 -0.94
C ASP A 9 -54.16 -1.69 -1.96
N ALA A 10 -55.48 -1.86 -1.86
CA ALA A 10 -56.44 -1.22 -2.76
C ALA A 10 -56.44 0.31 -2.69
N GLU A 11 -55.93 0.90 -1.59
CA GLU A 11 -55.75 2.34 -1.42
C GLU A 11 -54.34 2.81 -1.82
N GLY A 12 -53.49 1.92 -2.33
CA GLY A 12 -52.13 2.20 -2.77
C GLY A 12 -51.10 2.28 -1.64
N LYS A 13 -51.45 1.89 -0.41
CA LYS A 13 -50.52 1.92 0.73
C LYS A 13 -49.67 0.64 0.77
N PRO A 14 -48.35 0.75 1.02
CA PRO A 14 -47.47 -0.39 1.25
C PRO A 14 -47.97 -1.28 2.39
N TYR A 15 -48.19 -2.58 2.17
CA TYR A 15 -48.56 -3.51 3.25
C TYR A 15 -47.64 -4.73 3.37
N SER A 16 -46.87 -5.07 2.33
CA SER A 16 -45.90 -6.17 2.39
C SER A 16 -44.77 -5.98 1.37
N VAL A 17 -43.64 -6.66 1.58
CA VAL A 17 -42.51 -6.69 0.64
C VAL A 17 -42.33 -8.13 0.17
N ARG A 18 -42.09 -8.34 -1.13
CA ARG A 18 -41.89 -9.68 -1.70
C ARG A 18 -40.56 -10.28 -1.21
N TYR A 19 -40.64 -11.09 -0.16
CA TYR A 19 -39.49 -11.67 0.53
C TYR A 19 -38.53 -12.42 -0.41
N ASP A 20 -39.06 -13.23 -1.32
CA ASP A 20 -38.24 -13.99 -2.29
C ASP A 20 -37.46 -13.08 -3.25
N GLN A 21 -38.06 -11.96 -3.68
CA GLN A 21 -37.38 -10.99 -4.55
C GLN A 21 -36.34 -10.17 -3.78
N VAL A 22 -36.59 -9.84 -2.51
CA VAL A 22 -35.60 -9.19 -1.65
C VAL A 22 -34.42 -10.12 -1.37
N ASN A 23 -34.67 -11.39 -1.10
CA ASN A 23 -33.62 -12.38 -0.84
C ASN A 23 -32.73 -12.60 -2.06
N ALA A 24 -33.31 -12.70 -3.25
CA ALA A 24 -32.54 -12.81 -4.50
C ALA A 24 -31.68 -11.56 -4.74
N MET A 25 -32.21 -10.37 -4.47
CA MET A 25 -31.47 -9.11 -4.56
C MET A 25 -30.32 -9.06 -3.53
N LEU A 26 -30.58 -9.42 -2.27
CA LEU A 26 -29.58 -9.44 -1.21
C LEU A 26 -28.47 -10.46 -1.48
N LEU A 27 -28.82 -11.65 -1.98
CA LEU A 27 -27.83 -12.66 -2.37
C LEU A 27 -26.95 -12.14 -3.51
N ASN A 28 -27.53 -11.48 -4.50
CA ASN A 28 -26.76 -10.89 -5.59
C ASN A 28 -25.79 -9.80 -5.10
N GLU A 29 -26.25 -8.91 -4.23
CA GLU A 29 -25.42 -7.86 -3.63
C GLU A 29 -24.34 -8.45 -2.68
N PHE A 30 -24.66 -9.53 -1.97
CA PHE A 30 -23.69 -10.27 -1.17
C PHE A 30 -22.59 -10.88 -2.04
N LEU A 31 -22.97 -11.58 -3.11
CA LEU A 31 -22.01 -12.19 -4.05
C LEU A 31 -21.11 -11.13 -4.70
N LYS A 32 -21.69 -10.02 -5.18
CA LYS A 32 -20.92 -8.90 -5.74
C LYS A 32 -19.92 -8.33 -4.73
N THR A 33 -20.38 -8.12 -3.50
CA THR A 33 -19.54 -7.56 -2.43
C THR A 33 -18.42 -8.52 -2.06
N HIS A 34 -18.72 -9.82 -1.98
CA HIS A 34 -17.73 -10.85 -1.69
C HIS A 34 -16.67 -10.94 -2.79
N SER A 35 -17.06 -11.00 -4.08
CA SER A 35 -16.10 -11.01 -5.19
C SER A 35 -15.22 -9.76 -5.21
N LYS A 36 -15.79 -8.58 -4.90
CA LYS A 36 -15.00 -7.35 -4.78
C LYS A 36 -14.02 -7.40 -3.60
N MET A 37 -14.41 -8.04 -2.49
CA MET A 37 -13.54 -8.24 -1.34
C MET A 37 -12.37 -9.16 -1.69
N GLU A 38 -12.60 -10.27 -2.39
CA GLU A 38 -11.56 -11.18 -2.87
C GLU A 38 -10.56 -10.46 -3.80
N GLU A 39 -11.06 -9.64 -4.74
CA GLU A 39 -10.21 -8.84 -5.63
C GLU A 39 -9.35 -7.83 -4.85
N GLN A 40 -9.94 -7.18 -3.84
CA GLN A 40 -9.22 -6.26 -2.95
C GLN A 40 -8.15 -6.99 -2.13
N GLU A 41 -8.45 -8.17 -1.58
CA GLU A 41 -7.48 -8.98 -0.84
C GLU A 41 -6.32 -9.41 -1.72
N ALA A 42 -6.58 -9.85 -2.96
CA ALA A 42 -5.55 -10.17 -3.94
C ALA A 42 -4.67 -8.96 -4.27
N THR A 43 -5.28 -7.79 -4.47
CA THR A 43 -4.56 -6.54 -4.72
C THR A 43 -3.69 -6.14 -3.53
N ILE A 44 -4.21 -6.26 -2.31
CA ILE A 44 -3.46 -5.97 -1.08
C ILE A 44 -2.27 -6.92 -0.93
N ALA A 45 -2.44 -8.21 -1.22
CA ALA A 45 -1.36 -9.19 -1.19
C ALA A 45 -0.25 -8.84 -2.19
N HIS A 46 -0.62 -8.48 -3.42
CA HIS A 46 0.31 -8.03 -4.45
C HIS A 46 1.09 -6.78 -4.02
N LEU A 47 0.37 -5.74 -3.55
CA LEU A 47 1.00 -4.49 -3.09
C LEU A 47 1.95 -4.72 -1.91
N LYS A 48 1.60 -5.61 -0.98
CA LYS A 48 2.51 -5.98 0.13
C LYS A 48 3.80 -6.60 -0.39
N GLN A 49 3.72 -7.49 -1.37
CA GLN A 49 4.88 -8.12 -1.99
C GLN A 49 5.78 -7.09 -2.70
N GLU A 50 5.19 -6.18 -3.49
CA GLU A 50 5.93 -5.12 -4.18
C GLU A 50 6.61 -4.15 -3.21
N LEU A 51 5.92 -3.77 -2.13
CA LEU A 51 6.48 -2.93 -1.08
C LEU A 51 7.66 -3.61 -0.41
N GLN A 52 7.54 -4.91 -0.09
CA GLN A 52 8.64 -5.67 0.51
C GLN A 52 9.82 -5.78 -0.44
N ALA A 53 9.60 -6.07 -1.72
CA ALA A 53 10.64 -6.12 -2.74
C ALA A 53 11.36 -4.76 -2.86
N THR A 54 10.61 -3.66 -2.92
CA THR A 54 11.14 -2.29 -2.98
C THR A 54 11.97 -1.95 -1.75
N ALA A 55 11.45 -2.26 -0.54
CA ALA A 55 12.15 -2.01 0.71
C ALA A 55 13.47 -2.80 0.79
N THR A 56 13.47 -4.07 0.38
CA THR A 56 14.71 -4.86 0.36
C THR A 56 15.72 -4.32 -0.65
N HIS A 57 15.26 -3.85 -1.80
CA HIS A 57 16.11 -3.24 -2.82
C HIS A 57 16.72 -1.93 -2.33
N GLN A 58 15.91 -1.04 -1.73
CA GLN A 58 16.38 0.20 -1.13
C GLN A 58 17.38 -0.05 0.00
N GLN A 59 17.12 -1.04 0.87
CA GLN A 59 18.03 -1.40 1.94
C GLN A 59 19.40 -1.86 1.42
N LYS A 60 19.44 -2.57 0.29
CA LYS A 60 20.69 -2.95 -0.39
C LYS A 60 21.42 -1.74 -0.94
N GLN A 61 20.71 -0.82 -1.61
CA GLN A 61 21.30 0.41 -2.15
C GLN A 61 21.87 1.29 -1.04
N ILE A 62 21.15 1.47 0.06
CA ILE A 62 21.61 2.23 1.22
C ILE A 62 22.90 1.62 1.78
N LYS A 63 22.94 0.29 1.98
CA LYS A 63 24.15 -0.39 2.45
C LYS A 63 25.33 -0.16 1.51
N ALA A 64 25.12 -0.30 0.20
CA ALA A 64 26.17 -0.07 -0.79
C ALA A 64 26.68 1.38 -0.76
N LEU A 65 25.78 2.36 -0.66
CA LEU A 65 26.15 3.77 -0.50
C LEU A 65 26.94 4.02 0.79
N THR A 66 26.50 3.46 1.92
CA THR A 66 27.20 3.60 3.21
C THR A 66 28.62 3.03 3.13
N THR A 67 28.79 1.83 2.56
CA THR A 67 30.12 1.24 2.36
C THR A 67 30.99 2.07 1.41
N GLY A 68 30.41 2.56 0.32
CA GLY A 68 31.12 3.45 -0.62
C GLY A 68 31.59 4.75 0.04
N LEU A 69 30.74 5.39 0.84
CA LEU A 69 31.08 6.59 1.59
C LEU A 69 32.19 6.32 2.62
N GLN A 70 32.10 5.22 3.37
CA GLN A 70 33.16 4.84 4.32
C GLN A 70 34.52 4.67 3.63
N LYS A 71 34.53 4.05 2.44
CA LYS A 71 35.75 3.87 1.65
C LYS A 71 36.33 5.22 1.22
N VAL A 72 35.50 6.11 0.65
CA VAL A 72 35.94 7.45 0.22
C VAL A 72 36.46 8.28 1.40
N SER A 73 35.78 8.21 2.57
CA SER A 73 36.26 8.89 3.78
C SER A 73 37.61 8.36 4.24
N ALA A 74 37.82 7.04 4.21
CA ALA A 74 39.11 6.45 4.57
C ALA A 74 40.22 6.87 3.60
N GLU A 75 39.97 6.87 2.30
CA GLU A 75 40.92 7.34 1.28
C GLU A 75 41.29 8.81 1.54
N LEU A 76 40.31 9.68 1.82
CA LEU A 76 40.56 11.09 2.08
C LEU A 76 41.44 11.32 3.32
N GLU A 77 41.18 10.63 4.43
CA GLU A 77 42.00 10.73 5.64
C GLU A 77 43.44 10.27 5.39
N THR A 78 43.67 9.23 4.56
CA THR A 78 45.03 8.79 4.20
C THR A 78 45.77 9.77 3.29
N THR A 79 45.04 10.60 2.53
CA THR A 79 45.63 11.64 1.66
C THR A 79 45.89 12.97 2.38
N LYS A 80 45.53 13.09 3.66
CA LYS A 80 45.71 14.34 4.41
C LYS A 80 47.21 14.58 4.67
N PRO A 81 47.80 15.67 4.13
CA PRO A 81 49.22 15.94 4.32
C PRO A 81 49.53 16.24 5.80
N ALA A 82 50.70 15.80 6.27
CA ALA A 82 51.18 16.09 7.62
C ALA A 82 51.22 17.61 7.87
N PRO A 83 50.92 18.08 9.10
CA PRO A 83 50.96 19.50 9.41
C PRO A 83 52.34 20.07 9.07
N GLN A 84 52.43 20.91 8.04
CA GLN A 84 53.64 21.64 7.74
C GLN A 84 53.74 22.78 8.75
N THR A 85 54.54 22.58 9.80
CA THR A 85 54.95 23.65 10.71
C THR A 85 55.81 24.63 9.94
N VAL A 86 55.23 25.77 9.55
CA VAL A 86 55.98 26.88 8.97
C VAL A 86 56.75 27.53 10.12
N LEU A 87 58.04 27.22 10.25
CA LEU A 87 58.93 27.90 11.18
C LEU A 87 59.25 29.27 10.59
N ASN A 88 58.48 30.28 11.00
CA ASN A 88 58.75 31.66 10.59
C ASN A 88 59.89 32.21 11.44
N ASN A 89 61.11 32.24 10.88
CA ASN A 89 62.25 32.87 11.52
C ASN A 89 62.22 34.39 11.25
N HIS A 90 62.43 35.15 12.33
CA HIS A 90 62.43 36.61 12.42
C HIS A 90 63.43 37.32 11.50
#